data_AF-A0A7Y5EEX4-F1
#
_entry.id   AF-A0A7Y5EEX4-F1
#
_cell.length_a   1.000
_cell.length_b   1.000
_cell.length_c   1.000
_cell.angle_alpha   90.00
_cell.angle_beta   90.00
_cell.angle_gamma   90.00
#
_symmetry.space_group_name_H-M   'P 1'
#
loop_
_entity.id
_entity.type
_entity.pdbx_description
1 polymer ?
#
loop_
_entity_poly.entity_id
_entity_poly.type
_entity_poly.pdbx_seq_one_letter_code
_entity_poly.pdbx_strand_id
1 'polypeptide(L)'
;DAAYIDFGKPTQKAIAQAHPDELEKLGFAAGSMGPKVQAACDFARNTGKVAVISSLENIEDIVKGTAGTRVSTAKPGISYR
;
A
#
# COMPACT_ATOMS: atom_id res chain seq x y z
N ASP A 1 3.38 -1.27 9.75
CA ASP A 1 3.64 0.14 9.37
C ASP A 1 3.30 0.44 7.90
N ALA A 2 3.77 -0.32 6.91
CA ALA A 2 3.46 -0.16 5.48
C ALA A 2 3.62 -1.48 4.70
N ALA A 3 3.25 -1.49 3.42
CA ALA A 3 3.68 -2.52 2.47
C ALA A 3 5.06 -2.17 1.91
N TYR A 4 5.88 -3.19 1.65
CA TYR A 4 7.27 -3.05 1.24
C TYR A 4 7.55 -3.84 -0.02
N ILE A 5 8.42 -3.30 -0.88
CA ILE A 5 9.18 -4.11 -1.84
C ILE A 5 10.45 -4.62 -1.16
N ASP A 6 10.98 -5.75 -1.65
CA ASP A 6 12.21 -6.35 -1.13
C ASP A 6 12.21 -6.57 0.41
N PHE A 7 11.04 -6.88 0.97
CA PHE A 7 10.84 -7.01 2.42
C PHE A 7 11.89 -7.94 3.05
N GLY A 8 12.56 -7.44 4.10
CA GLY A 8 13.61 -8.18 4.80
C GLY A 8 14.99 -8.14 4.14
N LYS A 9 15.17 -7.45 3.00
CA LYS A 9 16.47 -7.21 2.36
C LYS A 9 17.00 -5.81 2.65
N PRO A 10 18.32 -5.57 2.51
CA PRO A 10 18.89 -4.22 2.59
C PRO A 10 18.29 -3.22 1.58
N THR A 11 17.71 -3.72 0.49
CA THR A 11 17.08 -2.91 -0.57
C THR A 11 15.60 -2.64 -0.31
N GLN A 12 15.06 -3.02 0.85
CA GLN A 12 13.65 -2.82 1.14
C GLN A 12 13.25 -1.35 1.06
N LYS A 13 12.08 -1.08 0.50
CA LYS A 13 11.51 0.29 0.42
C LYS A 13 10.04 0.28 0.78
N ALA A 14 9.64 1.25 1.60
CA ALA A 14 8.25 1.41 2.00
C ALA A 14 7.46 2.01 0.83
N ILE A 15 6.29 1.47 0.53
CA ILE A 15 5.40 2.03 -0.47
C ILE A 15 4.57 3.12 0.20
N ALA A 16 4.72 4.37 -0.24
CA ALA A 16 3.96 5.50 0.31
C ALA A 16 2.60 5.64 -0.39
N GLN A 17 2.60 5.68 -1.72
CA GLN A 17 1.39 5.67 -2.55
C GLN A 17 1.57 4.77 -3.75
N ALA A 18 0.50 4.09 -4.17
CA ALA A 18 0.50 3.28 -5.37
C ALA A 18 -0.86 3.28 -6.08
N HIS A 19 -0.79 3.21 -7.41
CA HIS A 19 -1.92 2.80 -8.23
C HIS A 19 -2.15 1.29 -8.09
N PRO A 20 -3.40 0.81 -7.97
CA PRO A 20 -3.71 -0.63 -7.89
C PRO A 20 -3.02 -1.48 -8.97
N ASP A 21 -3.04 -1.01 -10.22
CA ASP A 21 -2.50 -1.75 -11.37
C ASP A 21 -0.97 -1.91 -11.31
N GLU A 22 -0.26 -0.98 -10.69
CA GLU A 22 1.19 -1.12 -10.50
C GLU A 22 1.50 -1.94 -9.26
N LEU A 23 0.68 -1.80 -8.21
CA LEU A 23 0.88 -2.50 -6.95
C LEU A 23 0.73 -4.03 -7.13
N GLU A 24 -0.23 -4.48 -7.93
CA GLU A 24 -0.43 -5.92 -8.20
C GLU A 24 0.75 -6.58 -8.91
N LYS A 25 1.54 -5.82 -9.67
CA LYS A 25 2.71 -6.34 -10.39
C LYS A 25 3.88 -6.68 -9.47
N LEU A 26 3.90 -6.17 -8.24
CA LEU A 26 5.04 -6.30 -7.33
C LEU A 26 5.15 -7.66 -6.64
N GLY A 27 4.08 -8.46 -6.61
CA GLY A 27 4.06 -9.79 -6.02
C GLY A 27 4.31 -9.81 -4.50
N PHE A 28 3.24 -9.90 -3.70
CA PHE A 28 3.32 -9.94 -2.24
C PHE A 28 3.09 -11.35 -1.67
N ALA A 29 3.60 -11.61 -0.47
CA ALA A 29 3.45 -12.90 0.20
C ALA A 29 1.97 -13.28 0.40
N ALA A 30 1.54 -14.39 -0.23
CA ALA A 30 0.14 -14.82 -0.29
C ALA A 30 -0.51 -15.12 1.06
N GLY A 31 0.26 -15.46 2.09
CA GLY A 31 -0.25 -15.76 3.43
C GLY A 31 -0.44 -14.55 4.34
N SER A 32 -0.01 -13.34 3.93
CA SER A 32 0.00 -12.18 4.83
C SER A 32 -0.30 -10.87 4.11
N MET A 33 0.68 -10.32 3.38
CA MET A 33 0.58 -9.00 2.76
C MET A 33 -0.22 -9.04 1.44
N GLY A 34 -0.14 -10.14 0.69
CA GLY A 34 -0.88 -10.33 -0.57
C GLY A 34 -2.38 -10.09 -0.43
N PRO A 35 -3.09 -10.76 0.50
CA PRO A 35 -4.52 -10.54 0.71
C PRO A 35 -4.86 -9.09 1.11
N LYS A 36 -3.97 -8.40 1.85
CA LYS A 36 -4.18 -7.00 2.25
C LYS A 36 -4.05 -6.05 1.08
N VAL A 37 -3.05 -6.27 0.23
CA VAL A 37 -2.84 -5.50 -1.00
C VAL A 37 -4.01 -5.71 -1.96
N GLN A 38 -4.43 -6.97 -2.18
CA GLN A 38 -5.55 -7.25 -3.07
C GLN A 38 -6.83 -6.54 -2.61
N ALA A 39 -7.19 -6.66 -1.32
CA ALA A 39 -8.36 -5.99 -0.77
C ALA A 39 -8.31 -4.45 -0.91
N ALA A 40 -7.12 -3.86 -0.74
CA ALA A 40 -6.93 -2.42 -0.93
C ALA A 40 -7.07 -1.99 -2.41
N CYS A 41 -6.53 -2.79 -3.33
CA CYS A 41 -6.68 -2.58 -4.78
C CYS A 41 -8.16 -2.66 -5.19
N ASP A 42 -8.86 -3.70 -4.74
CA ASP A 42 -10.27 -3.92 -5.06
C ASP A 42 -11.15 -2.80 -4.50
N PHE A 43 -10.91 -2.37 -3.26
CA PHE A 43 -11.63 -1.25 -2.66
C PHE A 43 -11.40 0.05 -3.45
N ALA A 44 -10.15 0.36 -3.80
CA ALA A 44 -9.83 1.59 -4.52
C ALA A 44 -10.47 1.61 -5.92
N ARG A 45 -10.44 0.48 -6.64
CA ARG A 45 -11.07 0.35 -7.96
C ARG A 45 -12.58 0.45 -7.90
N ASN A 46 -13.21 -0.26 -6.96
CA ASN A 46 -14.66 -0.37 -6.91
C ASN A 46 -15.34 0.88 -6.34
N THR A 47 -14.64 1.66 -5.51
CA THR A 47 -15.23 2.81 -4.82
C THR A 47 -14.67 4.16 -5.28
N GLY A 48 -13.51 4.17 -5.96
CA GLY A 48 -12.76 5.39 -6.24
C GLY A 48 -12.17 6.07 -5.00
N LYS A 49 -12.31 5.48 -3.81
CA LYS A 49 -11.77 6.01 -2.54
C LYS A 49 -10.36 5.49 -2.29
N VAL A 50 -9.66 6.15 -1.36
CA VAL A 50 -8.31 5.76 -0.95
C VAL A 50 -8.39 4.64 0.08
N ALA A 51 -7.71 3.51 -0.16
CA ALA A 51 -7.45 2.49 0.85
C ALA A 51 -6.08 2.74 1.50
N VAL A 52 -5.94 2.40 2.80
CA VAL A 52 -4.67 2.55 3.51
C VAL A 52 -4.30 1.27 4.26
N ILE A 53 -3.08 0.79 4.06
CA ILE A 53 -2.49 -0.34 4.78
C ILE A 53 -1.44 0.19 5.75
N SER A 54 -1.59 -0.05 7.05
CA SER A 54 -0.61 0.33 8.06
C SER A 54 -0.78 -0.46 9.37
N SER A 55 0.03 -0.15 10.39
CA SER A 55 -0.14 -0.66 11.76
C SER A 55 -1.08 0.25 12.57
N LEU A 56 -1.77 -0.34 13.55
CA LEU A 56 -2.69 0.38 14.44
C LEU A 56 -2.00 1.51 15.21
N GLU A 57 -0.74 1.32 15.59
CA GLU A 57 0.08 2.33 16.27
C GLU A 57 0.24 3.63 15.46
N ASN A 58 0.08 3.57 14.12
CA ASN A 58 0.23 4.72 13.24
C ASN A 58 -1.11 5.43 12.95
N ILE A 59 -2.18 5.15 13.70
CA ILE A 59 -3.54 5.63 13.37
C ILE A 59 -3.62 7.14 13.17
N GLU A 60 -2.96 7.92 14.02
CA GLU A 60 -2.95 9.38 13.90
C GLU A 60 -2.28 9.86 12.61
N ASP A 61 -1.16 9.26 12.25
CA ASP A 61 -0.38 9.63 11.05
C ASP A 61 -1.07 9.17 9.77
N ILE A 62 -1.79 8.05 9.81
CA ILE A 62 -2.64 7.58 8.72
C ILE A 62 -3.73 8.61 8.42
N VAL A 63 -4.40 9.12 9.46
CA VAL A 63 -5.43 10.16 9.34
C VAL A 63 -4.83 11.44 8.78
N LYS A 64 -3.63 11.83 9.24
CA LYS A 64 -2.97 13.07 8.82
C LYS A 64 -2.47 13.05 7.38
N GLY A 65 -2.02 11.92 6.86
CA GLY A 65 -1.35 11.99 5.56
C GLY A 65 -0.13 11.12 5.34
N THR A 66 0.50 10.71 6.43
CA THR A 66 1.97 10.69 6.51
C THR A 66 2.53 9.31 6.86
N ALA A 67 1.66 8.32 7.04
CA ALA A 67 2.02 6.93 7.30
C ALA A 67 1.16 5.95 6.49
N GLY A 68 1.67 4.72 6.39
CA GLY A 68 1.04 3.63 5.66
C GLY A 68 1.26 3.67 4.16
N THR A 69 0.77 2.63 3.50
CA THR A 69 0.68 2.53 2.04
C THR A 69 -0.70 2.94 1.61
N ARG A 70 -0.78 3.95 0.74
CA ARG A 70 -2.03 4.49 0.23
C ARG A 70 -2.28 4.02 -1.19
N VAL A 71 -3.41 3.36 -1.38
CA VAL A 71 -3.82 2.78 -2.66
C VAL A 71 -4.96 3.62 -3.22
N SER A 72 -4.77 4.18 -4.42
CA SER A 72 -5.77 5.04 -5.06
C SER A 72 -5.65 5.01 -6.58
N THR A 73 -6.77 5.13 -7.29
CA THR A 73 -6.80 5.27 -8.75
C THR A 73 -6.52 6.69 -9.24
N ALA A 74 -6.42 7.66 -8.33
CA ALA A 74 -6.28 9.08 -8.67
C ALA A 74 -4.89 9.47 -9.21
N LYS A 75 -3.85 8.67 -8.94
CA LYS A 75 -2.49 8.92 -9.42
C LYS A 75 -1.90 7.66 -10.03
N PRO A 76 -1.26 7.75 -11.22
CA PRO A 76 -0.54 6.62 -11.79
C PRO A 76 0.78 6.35 -11.03
N GLY A 77 1.29 5.13 -11.17
CA GLY A 77 2.62 4.78 -10.68
C GLY A 77 2.69 4.37 -9.19
N ILE A 78 3.93 4.26 -8.71
CA ILE A 78 4.27 3.96 -7.31
C ILE A 78 5.26 5.01 -6.81
N SER A 79 5.06 5.46 -5.58
CA SER A 79 6.00 6.30 -4.84
C SER A 79 6.48 5.58 -3.58
N TYR A 80 7.77 5.73 -3.29
CA TYR A 80 8.42 5.07 -2.17
C TYR A 80 8.87 6.08 -1.11
N ARG A 81 9.01 5.60 0.12
CA ARG A 81 9.62 6.27 1.27
C ARG A 81 10.88 5.52 1.70
#